data_AF-A0A2M7KDM8-F1
#
_entry.id   AF-A0A2M7KDM8-F1
#
_cell.length_a   1.000
_cell.length_b   1.000
_cell.length_c   1.000
_cell.angle_alpha   90.00
_cell.angle_beta   90.00
_cell.angle_gamma   90.00
#
_symmetry.space_group_name_H-M   'P 1'
#
loop_
_entity.id
_entity.type
_entity.pdbx_description
1 polymer ?
#
loop_
_entity_poly.entity_id
_entity_poly.type
_entity_poly.pdbx_seq_one_letter_code
_entity_poly.pdbx_strand_id
1 'polypeptide(L)' 'KYDKQDSADTIIISYGITSMAAMVAVETLRNEGIKISLLIVKTLFPIP' A
#
# COMPACT_ATOMS: atom_id res chain seq x y z
N LYS A 1 -4.90 6.18 -3.77
CA LYS A 1 -4.63 5.30 -4.92
C LYS A 1 -4.55 3.89 -4.36
N TYR A 2 -5.42 3.01 -4.84
CA TYR A 2 -5.38 1.60 -4.47
C TYR A 2 -4.56 0.84 -5.53
N ASP A 3 -3.49 0.19 -5.10
CA ASP A 3 -2.67 -0.75 -5.86
C ASP A 3 -2.98 -2.15 -5.34
N LYS A 4 -3.82 -2.86 -6.08
CA LYS A 4 -4.30 -4.19 -5.74
C LYS A 4 -3.37 -5.24 -6.32
N GLN A 5 -2.99 -6.21 -5.50
CA GLN A 5 -2.44 -7.48 -5.95
C GLN A 5 -3.46 -8.61 -5.75
N ASP A 6 -3.67 -9.40 -6.78
CA ASP A 6 -4.62 -10.51 -6.70
C ASP A 6 -4.13 -11.60 -5.73
N SER A 7 -5.09 -12.16 -4.99
CA SER A 7 -4.85 -13.14 -3.92
C SER A 7 -3.95 -12.64 -2.77
N ALA A 8 -3.76 -11.33 -2.63
CA ALA A 8 -3.17 -10.75 -1.42
C ALA A 8 -4.18 -10.80 -0.27
N ASP A 9 -3.75 -11.34 0.87
CA ASP A 9 -4.50 -11.33 2.13
C ASP A 9 -4.14 -10.14 3.03
N THR A 10 -3.04 -9.45 2.70
CA THR A 10 -2.47 -8.35 3.47
C THR A 10 -2.50 -7.04 2.66
N ILE A 11 -2.79 -5.93 3.35
CA ILE A 11 -2.75 -4.58 2.75
C ILE A 11 -1.96 -3.61 3.63
N ILE A 12 -1.06 -2.85 3.01
CA ILE A 12 -0.40 -1.71 3.64
C ILE A 12 -1.23 -0.46 3.35
N ILE A 13 -1.52 0.32 4.40
CA ILE A 13 -2.18 1.63 4.28
C ILE A 13 -1.15 2.70 4.63
N SER A 14 -0.95 3.67 3.74
CA SER A 14 0.00 4.76 3.95
C SER A 14 -0.60 6.11 3.51
N TYR A 15 -0.08 7.20 4.05
CA TYR A 15 -0.50 8.55 3.72
C TYR A 15 0.67 9.53 3.83
N GLY A 16 0.61 10.63 3.07
CA GLY A 16 1.61 11.69 3.13
C GLY A 16 3.00 11.21 2.71
N ILE A 17 4.03 11.72 3.39
CA ILE A 17 5.45 11.55 2.99
C ILE A 17 5.94 10.10 3.05
N THR A 18 5.33 9.25 3.89
CA THR A 18 5.73 7.84 4.03
C THR A 18 5.23 6.96 2.89
N SER A 19 4.33 7.47 2.04
CA SER A 19 3.78 6.73 0.90
C SER A 19 4.88 6.27 -0.07
N MET A 20 5.97 7.04 -0.20
CA MET A 20 7.07 6.66 -1.07
C MET A 20 7.86 5.47 -0.54
N ALA A 21 8.16 5.45 0.76
CA ALA A 21 8.79 4.29 1.40
C ALA A 21 7.87 3.06 1.35
N ALA A 22 6.56 3.24 1.52
CA ALA A 22 5.59 2.15 1.43
C ALA A 22 5.55 1.52 0.02
N MET A 23 5.67 2.31 -1.06
CA MET A 23 5.75 1.76 -2.42
C MET A 23 6.99 0.88 -2.61
N VAL A 24 8.17 1.35 -2.18
CA VAL A 24 9.42 0.57 -2.29
C VAL A 24 9.32 -0.72 -1.50
N ALA A 25 8.81 -0.68 -0.26
CA ALA A 25 8.63 -1.88 0.55
C ALA A 25 7.69 -2.90 -0.10
N VAL A 26 6.59 -2.44 -0.70
CA VAL A 26 5.64 -3.31 -1.41
C VAL A 26 6.29 -3.97 -2.63
N GLU A 27 7.09 -3.24 -3.39
CA GLU A 27 7.85 -3.82 -4.51
C GLU A 27 8.86 -4.86 -4.03
N THR A 28 9.60 -4.58 -2.95
CA THR A 28 10.53 -5.55 -2.34
C THR A 28 9.83 -6.82 -1.91
N LEU A 29 8.73 -6.71 -1.15
CA LEU A 29 7.97 -7.87 -0.65
C LEU A 29 7.37 -8.69 -1.80
N ARG A 30 6.89 -8.03 -2.87
CA ARG A 30 6.38 -8.72 -4.07
C ARG A 30 7.48 -9.51 -4.78
N ASN A 31 8.69 -8.97 -4.87
CA ASN A 31 9.85 -9.68 -5.43
C ASN A 31 10.26 -10.89 -4.59
N GLU A 32 9.98 -10.88 -3.29
CA GLU A 32 10.16 -12.03 -2.39
C GLU A 32 9.01 -13.05 -2.47
N GLY A 33 8.01 -12.81 -3.33
CA GLY A 33 6.85 -13.69 -3.52
C GLY A 33 5.71 -13.48 -2.53
N ILE A 34 5.80 -12.45 -1.67
CA ILE A 34 4.75 -12.10 -0.71
C ILE A 34 3.64 -11.35 -1.45
N LYS A 35 2.40 -11.85 -1.30
CA LYS A 35 1.23 -11.24 -1.92
C LYS A 35 0.69 -10.13 -1.03
N ILE A 36 0.87 -8.88 -1.46
CA ILE A 36 0.52 -7.71 -0.65
C ILE A 36 -0.06 -6.57 -1.51
N SER A 37 -1.13 -5.96 -1.02
CA SER A 37 -1.74 -4.78 -1.63
C SER A 37 -1.28 -3.49 -0.95
N LEU A 38 -1.44 -2.34 -1.62
CA LEU A 38 -1.11 -1.02 -1.09
C LEU A 38 -2.27 -0.04 -1.30
N LEU A 39 -2.65 0.67 -0.24
CA LEU A 39 -3.58 1.80 -0.31
C LEU A 39 -2.88 3.07 0.16
N ILE A 40 -2.66 3.99 -0.79
CA ILE A 40 -2.20 5.36 -0.47
C ILE A 40 -3.42 6.26 -0.30
N VAL A 41 -3.65 6.74 0.91
CA VAL A 41 -4.76 7.65 1.23
C VAL A 41 -4.39 9.07 0.78
N LYS A 42 -5.23 9.69 -0.07
CA LYS A 42 -5.00 11.05 -0.60
C LYS A 42 -5.57 12.14 0.31
N THR A 43 -6.63 11.83 1.04
CA THR A 43 -7.35 12.78 1.89
C THR A 43 -7.79 12.05 3.15
N LEU A 44 -7.44 12.60 4.33
CA LEU A 44 -7.81 12.06 5.63
C LEU A 44 -9.02 12.78 6.25
N PHE A 45 -9.56 13.84 5.64
CA PHE A 45 -10.62 14.65 6.25
C PHE A 45 -11.73 15.05 5.27
N PRO A 46 -12.99 15.19 5.74
CA PRO A 46 -13.49 14.66 7.00
C PRO A 46 -13.77 13.16 6.80
N ILE A 47 -13.22 12.34 7.69
CA ILE A 47 -13.65 10.94 7.82
C ILE A 47 -15.09 10.98 8.34
N PRO A 48 -16.05 10.23 7.76
CA PRO A 48 -17.41 10.13 8.30
C PRO A 48 -17.43 9.69 9.76
#